data_AF-A0A538LTM4-F1
#
_entry.id   AF-A0A538LTM4-F1
#
_cell.length_a   1.000
_cell.length_b   1.000
_cell.length_c   1.000
_cell.angle_alpha   90.00
_cell.angle_beta   90.00
_cell.angle_gamma   90.00
#
_symmetry.space_group_name_H-M   'P 1'
#
loop_
_entity.id
_entity.type
_entity.pdbx_description
1 polymer ?
#
loop_
_entity_poly.entity_id
_entity_poly.type
_entity_poly.pdbx_seq_one_letter_code
_entity_poly.pdbx_strand_id
1 'polypeptide(L)'
;MRAVAQVDQGLGIPTGGLTLVDGSGLSHDDRATCDTLLGAVDRGTSRPELAAIPLGLPVAGLSGTLVNRWAGTPLQGHLAAKTGSIGGVAAMAGTLDLGHPIHFAMILNGPGNLTEVEQRAVAALAAYPGP
;
A
#
# COMPACT_ATOMS: atom_id res chain seq x y z
N MET A 1 -16.26 12.89 1.83
CA MET A 1 -14.90 12.48 2.24
C MET A 1 -14.32 13.21 3.47
N ARG A 2 -14.94 14.28 4.00
CA ARG A 2 -14.46 14.94 5.24
C ARG A 2 -14.40 14.02 6.47
N ALA A 3 -15.39 13.13 6.62
CA ALA A 3 -15.43 12.19 7.74
C ALA A 3 -14.22 11.23 7.75
N VAL A 4 -13.76 10.77 6.58
CA VAL A 4 -12.58 9.89 6.47
C VAL A 4 -11.33 10.63 6.94
N ALA A 5 -11.11 11.85 6.46
CA ALA A 5 -9.97 12.66 6.89
C ALA A 5 -9.99 12.96 8.41
N GLN A 6 -11.18 13.13 9.01
CA GLN A 6 -11.33 13.30 10.46
C GLN A 6 -11.00 12.01 11.24
N VAL A 7 -11.40 10.84 10.72
CA VAL A 7 -11.02 9.55 11.30
C VAL A 7 -9.51 9.37 11.24
N ASP A 8 -8.88 9.65 10.09
CA ASP A 8 -7.43 9.58 9.93
C ASP A 8 -6.70 10.45 10.96
N GLN A 9 -7.15 11.69 11.13
CA GLN A 9 -6.63 12.60 12.16
C GLN A 9 -6.81 12.05 13.58
N GLY A 10 -7.99 11.52 13.91
CA GLY A 10 -8.27 10.89 15.21
C GLY A 10 -7.42 9.65 15.49
N LEU A 11 -7.00 8.94 14.43
CA LEU A 11 -6.07 7.82 14.50
C LEU A 11 -4.59 8.27 14.52
N GLY A 12 -4.33 9.57 14.39
CA GLY A 12 -2.98 10.14 14.32
C GLY A 12 -2.25 9.80 13.02
N ILE A 13 -2.98 9.54 11.94
CA ILE A 13 -2.43 9.34 10.59
C ILE A 13 -2.10 10.71 10.00
N PRO A 14 -0.91 10.92 9.40
CA PRO A 14 -0.56 12.19 8.78
C PRO A 14 -1.54 12.55 7.65
N THR A 15 -2.22 13.70 7.78
CA THR A 15 -3.17 14.20 6.76
C THR A 15 -2.66 15.44 6.02
N GLY A 16 -1.41 15.85 6.26
CA GLY A 16 -0.76 16.89 5.48
C GLY A 16 -0.63 16.47 4.02
N GLY A 17 -1.18 17.28 3.09
CA GLY A 17 -1.20 16.95 1.66
C GLY A 17 -2.26 15.93 1.24
N LEU A 18 -3.14 15.49 2.15
CA LEU A 18 -4.26 14.61 1.84
C LEU A 18 -5.41 15.41 1.21
N THR A 19 -5.83 15.01 0.01
CA THR A 19 -7.07 15.46 -0.64
C THR A 19 -7.87 14.23 -1.02
N LEU A 20 -9.07 14.09 -0.45
CA LEU A 20 -9.98 12.98 -0.74
C LEU A 20 -11.22 13.53 -1.46
N VAL A 21 -11.31 13.27 -2.75
CA VAL A 21 -12.45 13.58 -3.61
C VAL A 21 -13.41 12.40 -3.63
N ASP A 22 -12.90 11.18 -3.77
CA ASP A 22 -13.69 9.95 -3.65
C ASP A 22 -13.00 8.89 -2.76
N GLY A 23 -13.68 7.75 -2.54
CA GLY A 23 -13.18 6.67 -1.70
C GLY A 23 -12.55 5.51 -2.47
N SER A 24 -12.64 5.54 -3.80
CA SER A 24 -12.12 4.51 -4.71
C SER A 24 -10.71 4.81 -5.20
N GLY A 25 -10.31 6.10 -5.22
CA GLY A 25 -9.06 6.57 -5.80
C GLY A 25 -9.13 6.76 -7.32
N LEU A 26 -10.32 6.90 -7.91
CA LEU A 26 -10.49 7.09 -9.36
C LEU A 26 -10.38 8.56 -9.77
N SER A 27 -10.68 9.48 -8.86
CA SER A 27 -10.48 10.90 -9.10
C SER A 27 -9.00 11.23 -9.27
N HIS A 28 -8.66 11.86 -10.40
CA HIS A 28 -7.34 12.42 -10.63
C HIS A 28 -7.01 13.59 -9.70
N ASP A 29 -7.96 14.07 -8.91
CA ASP A 29 -7.77 15.12 -7.91
C ASP A 29 -7.49 14.55 -6.50
N ASP A 30 -7.57 13.23 -6.32
CA ASP A 30 -7.13 12.59 -5.08
C ASP A 30 -5.62 12.80 -4.87
N ARG A 31 -5.23 13.19 -3.66
CA ARG A 31 -3.84 13.37 -3.25
C ARG A 31 -3.62 12.64 -1.94
N ALA A 32 -2.55 11.86 -1.87
CA ALA A 32 -2.08 11.25 -0.64
C ALA A 32 -0.55 11.27 -0.64
N THR A 33 0.04 11.21 0.55
CA THR A 33 1.49 11.05 0.72
C THR A 33 1.81 9.62 1.12
N CYS A 34 3.06 9.19 0.92
CA CYS A 34 3.50 7.90 1.44
C CYS A 34 3.37 7.83 2.96
N ASP A 35 3.58 8.93 3.69
CA ASP A 35 3.42 8.99 5.15
C ASP A 35 1.95 8.74 5.57
N THR A 36 0.98 9.27 4.83
CA THR A 36 -0.44 9.00 5.05
C THR A 36 -0.74 7.51 4.87
N LEU A 37 -0.29 6.92 3.75
CA LEU A 37 -0.55 5.52 3.43
C LEU A 37 0.15 4.57 4.41
N LEU A 38 1.40 4.85 4.76
CA LEU A 38 2.16 4.08 5.74
C LEU A 38 1.50 4.16 7.11
N GLY A 39 1.07 5.35 7.54
CA GLY A 39 0.32 5.51 8.78
C GLY A 39 -0.98 4.69 8.80
N ALA A 40 -1.69 4.60 7.67
CA ALA A 40 -2.88 3.76 7.57
C ALA A 40 -2.55 2.26 7.69
N VAL A 41 -1.47 1.79 7.05
CA VAL A 41 -0.98 0.41 7.20
C VAL A 41 -0.59 0.13 8.65
N ASP A 42 0.19 1.01 9.27
CA ASP A 42 0.64 0.89 10.66
C ASP A 42 -0.53 0.81 11.64
N ARG A 43 -1.56 1.64 11.46
CA ARG A 43 -2.77 1.60 12.30
C ARG A 43 -3.59 0.35 12.07
N GLY A 44 -3.75 -0.08 10.81
CA GLY A 44 -4.46 -1.31 10.48
C GLY A 44 -3.84 -2.56 11.11
N THR A 45 -2.50 -2.61 11.21
CA THR A 45 -1.78 -3.76 11.78
C THR A 45 -1.62 -3.69 13.31
N SER A 46 -1.59 -2.48 13.89
CA SER A 46 -1.36 -2.31 15.34
C SER A 46 -2.62 -2.27 16.21
N ARG A 47 -3.82 -2.12 15.62
CA ARG A 47 -5.08 -1.98 16.35
C ARG A 47 -6.03 -3.15 16.08
N PRO A 48 -6.38 -3.97 17.09
CA PRO A 48 -7.28 -5.12 16.90
C PRO A 48 -8.63 -4.75 16.29
N GLU A 49 -9.19 -3.59 16.65
CA GLU A 49 -10.45 -3.10 16.10
C GLU A 49 -10.38 -2.76 14.60
N LEU A 50 -9.18 -2.63 14.04
CA LEU A 50 -8.92 -2.36 12.62
C LEU A 50 -8.43 -3.61 11.85
N ALA A 51 -8.48 -4.81 12.45
CA ALA A 51 -7.95 -6.03 11.85
C ALA A 51 -8.54 -6.38 10.47
N ALA A 52 -9.72 -5.85 10.13
CA ALA A 52 -10.30 -5.99 8.80
C ALA A 52 -9.41 -5.38 7.69
N ILE A 53 -8.61 -4.36 8.01
CA ILE A 53 -7.70 -3.71 7.04
C ILE A 53 -6.63 -4.69 6.57
N PRO A 54 -5.74 -5.23 7.43
CA PRO A 54 -4.71 -6.16 6.97
C PRO A 54 -5.30 -7.47 6.42
N LEU A 55 -6.41 -7.97 7.00
CA LEU A 55 -7.07 -9.19 6.51
C LEU A 55 -7.72 -9.01 5.12
N GLY A 56 -8.06 -7.77 4.75
CA GLY A 56 -8.65 -7.45 3.45
C GLY A 56 -7.63 -7.21 2.33
N LEU A 57 -6.32 -7.21 2.62
CA LEU A 57 -5.31 -6.95 1.61
C LEU A 57 -5.15 -8.15 0.65
N PRO A 58 -5.05 -7.90 -0.68
CA PRO A 58 -4.59 -8.90 -1.63
C PRO A 58 -3.22 -9.48 -1.23
N VAL A 59 -3.04 -10.78 -1.42
CA VAL A 59 -1.80 -11.50 -1.09
C VAL A 59 -1.15 -12.04 -2.35
N ALA A 60 0.16 -11.80 -2.49
CA ALA A 60 0.95 -12.23 -3.64
C ALA A 60 0.81 -13.72 -3.92
N GLY A 61 0.50 -14.05 -5.17
CA GLY A 61 0.29 -15.42 -5.65
C GLY A 61 -0.98 -16.10 -5.15
N LEU A 62 -1.82 -15.44 -4.34
CA LEU A 62 -2.94 -16.07 -3.66
C LEU A 62 -4.29 -15.38 -3.88
N SER A 63 -4.36 -14.04 -3.88
CA SER A 63 -5.66 -13.34 -3.91
C SER A 63 -5.64 -11.96 -4.55
N GLY A 64 -6.84 -11.50 -4.92
CA GLY A 64 -7.09 -10.13 -5.39
C GLY A 64 -6.23 -9.72 -6.58
N THR A 65 -5.81 -8.45 -6.60
CA THR A 65 -4.98 -7.89 -7.68
C THR A 65 -3.55 -8.43 -7.70
N LEU A 66 -3.15 -9.23 -6.70
CA LEU A 66 -1.83 -9.85 -6.60
C LEU A 66 -1.84 -11.35 -6.93
N VAL A 67 -2.99 -11.94 -7.29
CA VAL A 67 -3.14 -13.39 -7.48
C VAL A 67 -2.16 -13.97 -8.50
N ASN A 68 -1.88 -13.25 -9.59
CA ASN A 68 -0.95 -13.70 -10.63
C ASN A 68 0.45 -13.07 -10.49
N ARG A 69 0.69 -12.29 -9.43
CA ARG A 69 1.92 -11.54 -9.24
C ARG A 69 2.81 -12.23 -8.22
N TRP A 70 4.08 -12.43 -8.58
CA TRP A 70 5.09 -13.08 -7.73
C TRP A 70 4.75 -14.51 -7.28
N ALA A 71 3.85 -15.19 -8.00
CA ALA A 71 3.59 -16.61 -7.81
C ALA A 71 4.87 -17.43 -8.12
N GLY A 72 5.14 -18.44 -7.31
CA GLY A 72 6.35 -19.28 -7.39
C GLY A 72 7.64 -18.59 -6.92
N THR A 73 7.55 -17.38 -6.35
CA THR A 73 8.71 -16.66 -5.80
C THR A 73 8.67 -16.66 -4.26
N PRO A 74 9.76 -16.31 -3.57
CA PRO A 74 9.77 -16.16 -2.11
C PRO A 74 8.73 -15.15 -1.56
N LEU A 75 8.18 -14.27 -2.40
CA LEU A 75 7.18 -13.29 -1.99
C LEU A 75 5.76 -13.85 -1.91
N GLN A 76 5.49 -15.01 -2.53
CA GLN A 76 4.16 -15.63 -2.51
C GLN A 76 3.72 -15.91 -1.07
N GLY A 77 2.55 -15.44 -0.68
CA GLY A 77 2.03 -15.58 0.68
C GLY A 77 2.64 -14.63 1.72
N HIS A 78 3.73 -13.93 1.39
CA HIS A 78 4.48 -13.06 2.30
C HIS A 78 4.29 -11.57 2.04
N LEU A 79 3.94 -11.20 0.80
CA LEU A 79 3.58 -9.83 0.42
C LEU A 79 2.06 -9.67 0.42
N ALA A 80 1.54 -8.82 1.31
CA ALA A 80 0.14 -8.44 1.37
C ALA A 80 -0.01 -6.93 1.17
N ALA A 81 -0.67 -6.50 0.09
CA ALA A 81 -0.73 -5.08 -0.23
C ALA A 81 -1.94 -4.69 -1.07
N LYS A 82 -2.43 -3.48 -0.84
CA LYS A 82 -3.40 -2.84 -1.74
C LYS A 82 -2.64 -2.22 -2.91
N THR A 83 -3.15 -2.48 -4.12
CA THR A 83 -2.62 -1.89 -5.37
C THR A 83 -3.50 -0.73 -5.86
N GLY A 84 -2.89 0.24 -6.55
CA GLY A 84 -3.57 1.30 -7.29
C GLY A 84 -2.92 1.50 -8.65
N SER A 85 -3.74 1.63 -9.70
CA SER A 85 -3.27 1.86 -11.08
C SER A 85 -4.32 2.62 -11.87
N ILE A 86 -3.97 3.83 -12.32
CA ILE A 86 -4.76 4.64 -13.24
C ILE A 86 -3.77 5.46 -14.09
N GLY A 87 -4.08 5.77 -15.34
CA GLY A 87 -3.12 6.26 -16.35
C GLY A 87 -2.03 7.21 -15.81
N GLY A 88 -0.76 6.78 -15.90
CA GLY A 88 0.39 7.54 -15.40
C GLY A 88 0.65 7.44 -13.89
N VAL A 89 -0.05 6.56 -13.18
CA VAL A 89 0.08 6.31 -11.74
C VAL A 89 0.15 4.82 -11.44
N ALA A 90 1.10 4.42 -10.60
CA ALA A 90 1.11 3.13 -9.92
C ALA A 90 1.38 3.35 -8.43
N ALA A 91 0.67 2.64 -7.57
CA ALA A 91 0.83 2.77 -6.13
C ALA A 91 0.63 1.41 -5.43
N MET A 92 1.35 1.23 -4.34
CA MET A 92 1.21 0.04 -3.49
C MET A 92 1.48 0.40 -2.04
N ALA A 93 0.64 -0.08 -1.13
CA ALA A 93 0.86 0.05 0.31
C ALA A 93 0.45 -1.24 1.02
N GLY A 94 1.26 -1.69 1.97
CA GLY A 94 1.03 -2.94 2.67
C GLY A 94 2.24 -3.42 3.45
N THR A 95 2.31 -4.74 3.63
CA THR A 95 3.32 -5.41 4.42
C THR A 95 4.07 -6.48 3.62
N LEU A 96 5.33 -6.68 3.96
CA LEU A 96 6.16 -7.78 3.50
C LEU A 96 6.82 -8.42 4.71
N ASP A 97 6.67 -9.74 4.87
CA ASP A 97 7.31 -10.48 5.96
C ASP A 97 8.09 -11.69 5.43
N LEU A 98 9.40 -11.51 5.34
CA LEU A 98 10.37 -12.57 5.04
C LEU A 98 11.25 -12.91 6.26
N GLY A 99 10.67 -12.83 7.46
CA GLY A 99 11.36 -13.02 8.74
C GLY A 99 11.62 -11.72 9.50
N HIS A 100 11.50 -10.58 8.82
CA HIS A 100 11.45 -9.24 9.42
C HIS A 100 10.29 -8.45 8.81
N PRO A 101 9.22 -8.14 9.57
CA PRO A 101 8.09 -7.39 9.04
C PRO A 101 8.51 -6.01 8.54
N ILE A 102 8.18 -5.70 7.29
CA ILE A 102 8.35 -4.38 6.68
C ILE A 102 6.97 -3.83 6.33
N HIS A 103 6.66 -2.63 6.81
CA HIS A 103 5.53 -1.85 6.31
C HIS A 103 6.05 -0.87 5.26
N PHE A 104 5.31 -0.70 4.17
CA PHE A 104 5.75 0.16 3.07
C PHE A 104 4.58 0.88 2.40
N ALA A 105 4.92 1.99 1.76
CA ALA A 105 4.08 2.70 0.83
C ALA A 105 4.93 3.22 -0.34
N MET A 106 4.41 3.12 -1.55
CA MET A 106 5.00 3.71 -2.75
C MET A 106 3.91 4.36 -3.60
N ILE A 107 4.23 5.54 -4.15
CA ILE A 107 3.40 6.26 -5.10
C ILE A 107 4.32 6.69 -6.25
N LEU A 108 4.01 6.22 -7.45
CA LEU A 108 4.76 6.51 -8.68
C LEU A 108 3.84 7.31 -9.59
N ASN A 109 4.16 8.60 -9.79
CA ASN A 109 3.44 9.48 -10.70
C ASN A 109 4.36 9.87 -11.86
N GLY A 110 3.86 9.76 -13.09
CA GLY A 110 4.56 10.25 -14.28
C GLY A 110 4.55 9.28 -15.46
N PRO A 111 5.21 9.65 -16.56
CA PRO A 111 5.34 8.80 -17.72
C PRO A 111 6.31 7.64 -17.46
N GLY A 112 6.17 6.54 -18.23
CA GLY A 112 7.14 5.44 -18.28
C GLY A 112 6.58 4.08 -17.84
N ASN A 113 7.47 3.11 -17.72
CA ASN A 113 7.13 1.74 -17.33
C ASN A 113 7.03 1.64 -15.79
N LEU A 114 5.92 2.11 -15.23
CA LEU A 114 5.71 2.12 -13.78
C LEU A 114 5.66 0.71 -13.18
N THR A 115 5.22 -0.29 -13.96
CA THR A 115 5.22 -1.70 -13.55
C THR A 115 6.64 -2.20 -13.25
N GLU A 116 7.62 -1.86 -14.09
CA GLU A 116 9.02 -2.24 -13.88
C GLU A 116 9.62 -1.55 -12.64
N VAL A 117 9.31 -0.26 -12.44
CA VAL A 117 9.74 0.48 -11.25
C VAL A 117 9.14 -0.13 -9.99
N GLU A 118 7.85 -0.46 -10.01
CA GLU A 118 7.15 -1.14 -8.90
C GLU A 118 7.79 -2.51 -8.59
N GLN A 119 8.09 -3.31 -9.62
CA GLN A 119 8.78 -4.60 -9.43
C GLN A 119 10.16 -4.44 -8.81
N ARG A 120 10.94 -3.46 -9.26
CA ARG A 120 12.26 -3.16 -8.70
C ARG A 120 12.18 -2.69 -7.25
N ALA A 121 11.19 -1.87 -6.91
CA ALA A 121 10.96 -1.41 -5.54
C ALA A 121 10.63 -2.60 -4.62
N VAL A 122 9.73 -3.49 -5.04
CA VAL A 122 9.40 -4.71 -4.26
C VAL A 122 10.59 -5.65 -4.13
N ALA A 123 11.41 -5.81 -5.19
CA ALA A 123 12.64 -6.59 -5.10
C ALA A 123 13.65 -5.98 -4.11
N ALA A 124 13.75 -4.64 -4.06
CA ALA A 124 14.61 -3.96 -3.09
C ALA A 124 14.11 -4.16 -1.65
N LEU A 125 12.79 -4.12 -1.42
CA LEU A 125 12.21 -4.44 -0.12
C LEU A 125 12.50 -5.89 0.30
N ALA A 126 12.40 -6.83 -0.63
CA ALA A 126 12.70 -8.24 -0.37
C ALA A 126 14.16 -8.52 -0.02
N ALA A 127 15.08 -7.70 -0.53
CA ALA A 127 16.50 -7.79 -0.25
C ALA A 127 16.94 -6.93 0.95
N TYR A 128 16.03 -6.15 1.56
CA TYR A 128 16.36 -5.32 2.70
C TYR A 128 16.74 -6.20 3.90
N PRO A 129 17.94 -6.05 4.50
CA PRO A 129 18.46 -7.01 5.48
C PRO A 129 17.81 -6.92 6.87
N GLY A 130 16.81 -6.06 7.05
CA GLY A 130 16.29 -5.69 8.36
C GLY A 130 17.14 -4.61 9.05
N PRO A 131 16.64 -4.00 10.13
CA PRO A 131 17.40 -3.08 10.99
C PRO A 131 18.44 -3.79 11.86
#